data_AF-A0A6L3AJL9-F1
#
_entry.id   AF-A0A6L3AJL9-F1
#
_cell.length_a   1.000
_cell.length_b   1.000
_cell.length_c   1.000
_cell.angle_alpha   90.00
_cell.angle_beta   90.00
_cell.angle_gamma   90.00
#
_symmetry.space_group_name_H-M   'P 1'
#
loop_
_entity.id
_entity.type
_entity.pdbx_description
1 polymer ?
#
loop_
_entity_poly.entity_id
_entity_poly.type
_entity_poly.pdbx_seq_one_letter_code
_entity_poly.pdbx_strand_id
1 'polypeptide(L)'
;MAVILQVALDFVDLHRAVKVAQEAIEGGADWLEIGTPLIKSEGMNAIRHFRKLFPAVTLVADMKTMDAGRTEVEMAAKAGANIAVVMGHAPDSTIRECIEAGRNYGIKICVDFMNDSKIDEHITNIEKWGADYIAVHTAIDDQMHGETPFNMLQRIGSKVKIPIAVAGGINSENVLDTVNAGASVVIVGGYITKSKNAKVAAESIKNAIRENRRICTTLFKRVTPEEVRDALMKLSTANISDGSHRAEGITGLYPIYTNMKLLGNAVTVRTYPGDWAKPVEAIDIAKEGDIIVIDAGGTGPAVWGELATHSALQKKIRGVVIHGAMRDVAEIRKLNFPAFTKMVMPMAGEPKGFGEINVPIRISGIQINPGDWIIGDDDGLMVLPQSEADIMVNYGMDCLEKENRIREEIISEKSSLGKVIDVLKWEKR
;
A
#
# COMPACT_ATOMS: atom_id res chain seq x y z
N MET A 1 -32.42 -5.27 -3.24
CA MET A 1 -31.78 -5.38 -4.57
C MET A 1 -30.51 -6.20 -4.38
N ALA A 2 -30.09 -7.03 -5.34
CA ALA A 2 -28.81 -7.72 -5.21
C ALA A 2 -27.67 -6.68 -5.30
N VAL A 3 -26.68 -6.75 -4.42
CA VAL A 3 -25.51 -5.88 -4.45
C VAL A 3 -24.62 -6.27 -5.63
N ILE A 4 -24.18 -5.27 -6.38
CA ILE A 4 -23.33 -5.42 -7.56
C ILE A 4 -21.87 -5.38 -7.13
N LEU A 5 -21.09 -6.38 -7.55
CA LEU A 5 -19.63 -6.36 -7.48
C LEU A 5 -19.08 -5.75 -8.78
N GLN A 6 -18.51 -4.55 -8.67
CA GLN A 6 -17.77 -3.89 -9.73
C GLN A 6 -16.27 -4.06 -9.47
N VAL A 7 -15.52 -4.52 -10.47
CA VAL A 7 -14.07 -4.72 -10.35
C VAL A 7 -13.34 -3.59 -11.07
N ALA A 8 -12.56 -2.82 -10.33
CA ALA A 8 -11.73 -1.73 -10.85
C ALA A 8 -10.41 -2.27 -11.40
N LEU A 9 -10.22 -2.19 -12.71
CA LEU A 9 -9.05 -2.70 -13.42
C LEU A 9 -8.02 -1.58 -13.65
N ASP A 10 -7.41 -1.10 -12.55
CA ASP A 10 -6.39 -0.05 -12.55
C ASP A 10 -5.00 -0.55 -12.97
N PHE A 11 -4.93 -1.06 -14.20
CA PHE A 11 -3.67 -1.48 -14.84
C PHE A 11 -3.19 -0.42 -15.83
N VAL A 12 -1.90 -0.47 -16.16
CA VAL A 12 -1.37 0.24 -17.33
C VAL A 12 -1.10 -0.72 -18.50
N ASP A 13 -1.40 -2.01 -18.32
CA ASP A 13 -1.14 -3.10 -19.27
C ASP A 13 -2.46 -3.77 -19.67
N LEU A 14 -2.83 -3.69 -20.95
CA LEU A 14 -4.10 -4.25 -21.43
C LEU A 14 -4.21 -5.75 -21.23
N HIS A 15 -3.15 -6.53 -21.48
CA HIS A 15 -3.20 -8.00 -21.39
C HIS A 15 -3.46 -8.47 -19.96
N ARG A 16 -2.82 -7.82 -18.97
CA ARG A 16 -3.01 -8.15 -17.55
C ARG A 16 -4.41 -7.80 -17.09
N ALA A 17 -4.91 -6.62 -17.50
CA ALA A 17 -6.27 -6.21 -17.20
C ALA A 17 -7.28 -7.23 -17.74
N VAL A 18 -7.12 -7.69 -18.98
CA VAL A 18 -8.00 -8.71 -19.59
C VAL A 18 -7.94 -10.03 -18.84
N LYS A 19 -6.74 -10.49 -18.46
CA LYS A 19 -6.58 -11.74 -17.70
C LYS A 19 -7.31 -11.67 -16.36
N VAL A 20 -7.08 -10.61 -15.59
CA VAL A 20 -7.71 -10.40 -14.28
C VAL A 20 -9.22 -10.24 -14.43
N ALA A 21 -9.69 -9.58 -15.48
CA ALA A 21 -11.11 -9.46 -15.78
C ALA A 21 -11.79 -10.82 -16.02
N GLN A 22 -11.16 -11.69 -16.81
CA GLN A 22 -11.65 -13.06 -17.04
C GLN A 22 -11.75 -13.84 -15.72
N GLU A 23 -10.68 -13.82 -14.92
CA GLU A 23 -10.65 -14.47 -13.60
C GLU A 23 -11.76 -13.91 -12.69
N ALA A 24 -11.93 -12.59 -12.64
CA ALA A 24 -12.90 -11.95 -11.78
C ALA A 24 -14.36 -12.24 -12.22
N ILE A 25 -14.65 -12.27 -13.53
CA ILE A 25 -15.97 -12.69 -14.05
C ILE A 25 -16.28 -14.12 -13.63
N GLU A 26 -15.32 -15.04 -13.78
CA GLU A 26 -15.49 -16.42 -13.33
C GLU A 26 -15.74 -16.52 -11.82
N GLY A 27 -15.23 -15.56 -11.04
CA GLY A 27 -15.48 -15.46 -9.62
C GLY A 27 -16.76 -14.72 -9.23
N GLY A 28 -17.55 -14.30 -10.21
CA GLY A 28 -18.86 -13.66 -10.00
C GLY A 28 -18.85 -12.14 -9.96
N ALA A 29 -17.82 -11.49 -10.52
CA ALA A 29 -17.88 -10.06 -10.82
C ALA A 29 -19.06 -9.75 -11.75
N ASP A 30 -19.85 -8.76 -11.39
CA ASP A 30 -21.02 -8.36 -12.16
C ASP A 30 -20.61 -7.34 -13.23
N TRP A 31 -19.81 -6.33 -12.84
CA TRP A 31 -19.37 -5.23 -13.69
C TRP A 31 -17.85 -5.15 -13.74
N LEU A 32 -17.31 -4.69 -14.87
CA LEU A 32 -15.89 -4.39 -15.03
C LEU A 32 -15.71 -2.90 -15.29
N GLU A 33 -14.90 -2.26 -14.45
CA GLU A 33 -14.49 -0.89 -14.63
C GLU A 33 -13.12 -0.84 -15.31
N ILE A 34 -13.08 -0.21 -16.48
CA ILE A 34 -11.85 0.11 -17.18
C ILE A 34 -11.30 1.36 -16.51
N GLY A 35 -10.38 1.15 -15.57
CA GLY A 35 -9.87 2.18 -14.69
C GLY A 35 -9.15 3.31 -15.43
N THR A 36 -9.09 4.48 -14.79
CA THR A 36 -8.41 5.66 -15.34
C THR A 36 -6.99 5.38 -15.84
N PRO A 37 -6.11 4.64 -15.13
CA PRO A 37 -4.75 4.35 -15.61
C PRO A 37 -4.74 3.57 -16.92
N LEU A 38 -5.68 2.64 -17.09
CA LEU A 38 -5.77 1.80 -18.28
C LEU A 38 -6.26 2.61 -19.48
N ILE A 39 -7.28 3.44 -19.27
CA ILE A 39 -7.77 4.38 -20.29
C ILE A 39 -6.67 5.37 -20.69
N LYS A 40 -5.89 5.89 -19.74
CA LYS A 40 -4.79 6.82 -20.05
C LYS A 40 -3.64 6.16 -20.80
N SER A 41 -3.35 4.89 -20.53
CA SER A 41 -2.29 4.14 -21.22
C SER A 41 -2.70 3.71 -22.63
N GLU A 42 -3.91 3.17 -22.79
CA GLU A 42 -4.35 2.48 -24.01
C GLU A 42 -5.37 3.28 -24.85
N GLY A 43 -5.88 4.38 -24.30
CA GLY A 43 -7.01 5.13 -24.84
C GLY A 43 -8.31 4.33 -24.85
N MET A 44 -9.24 4.77 -25.69
CA MET A 44 -10.55 4.10 -25.87
C MET A 44 -10.43 2.68 -26.47
N ASN A 45 -9.25 2.29 -26.94
CA ASN A 45 -9.03 0.92 -27.42
C ASN A 45 -9.14 -0.12 -26.31
N ALA A 46 -8.84 0.23 -25.05
CA ALA A 46 -9.09 -0.65 -23.92
C ALA A 46 -10.57 -1.05 -23.86
N ILE A 47 -11.49 -0.08 -23.86
CA ILE A 47 -12.94 -0.34 -23.80
C ILE A 47 -13.41 -1.15 -25.02
N ARG A 48 -12.95 -0.81 -26.23
CA ARG A 48 -13.31 -1.57 -27.46
C ARG A 48 -12.87 -3.02 -27.36
N HIS A 49 -11.66 -3.25 -26.84
CA HIS A 49 -11.11 -4.59 -26.69
C HIS A 49 -11.92 -5.40 -25.67
N PHE A 50 -12.24 -4.79 -24.52
CA PHE A 50 -13.09 -5.42 -23.51
C PHE A 50 -14.50 -5.72 -24.01
N ARG A 51 -15.14 -4.80 -24.75
CA ARG A 51 -16.47 -5.06 -25.34
C ARG A 51 -16.44 -6.24 -26.31
N LYS A 52 -15.37 -6.38 -27.09
CA LYS A 52 -15.22 -7.52 -28.01
C LYS A 52 -15.11 -8.85 -27.27
N LEU A 53 -14.36 -8.90 -26.17
CA LEU A 53 -14.15 -10.12 -25.38
C LEU A 53 -15.34 -10.46 -24.48
N PHE A 54 -15.98 -9.44 -23.91
CA PHE A 54 -17.03 -9.56 -22.90
C PHE A 54 -18.32 -8.87 -23.34
N PRO A 55 -18.97 -9.35 -24.43
CA PRO A 55 -20.07 -8.63 -25.06
C PRO A 55 -21.29 -8.45 -24.16
N ALA A 56 -21.51 -9.34 -23.18
CA ALA A 56 -22.65 -9.30 -22.27
C ALA A 56 -22.36 -8.60 -20.92
N VAL A 57 -21.09 -8.30 -20.63
CA VAL A 57 -20.71 -7.72 -19.33
C VAL A 57 -20.94 -6.22 -19.34
N THR A 58 -21.37 -5.67 -18.19
CA THR A 58 -21.46 -4.23 -17.98
C THR A 58 -20.06 -3.65 -17.88
N LEU A 59 -19.73 -2.74 -18.79
CA LEU A 59 -18.46 -2.02 -18.80
C LEU A 59 -18.66 -0.60 -18.26
N VAL A 60 -17.88 -0.24 -17.26
CA VAL A 60 -17.79 1.11 -16.71
C VAL A 60 -16.51 1.76 -17.25
N ALA A 61 -16.64 2.90 -17.90
CA ALA A 61 -15.51 3.72 -18.31
C ALA A 61 -15.23 4.75 -17.21
N ASP A 62 -14.17 4.53 -16.42
CA ASP A 62 -13.72 5.49 -15.42
C ASP A 62 -12.95 6.63 -16.10
N MET A 63 -13.71 7.52 -16.76
CA MET A 63 -13.15 8.64 -17.53
C MET A 63 -12.59 9.73 -16.62
N LYS A 64 -13.07 9.81 -15.36
CA LYS A 64 -12.81 10.94 -14.45
C LYS A 64 -13.03 12.29 -15.13
N THR A 65 -14.10 12.38 -15.92
CA THR A 65 -14.40 13.56 -16.74
C THR A 65 -14.53 14.81 -15.86
N MET A 66 -13.72 15.82 -16.19
CA MET A 66 -13.72 17.13 -15.52
C MET A 66 -14.21 18.26 -16.45
N ASP A 67 -13.98 18.12 -17.75
CA ASP A 67 -14.40 19.03 -18.80
C ASP A 67 -14.83 18.25 -20.06
N ALA A 68 -15.28 18.97 -21.10
CA ALA A 68 -15.69 18.38 -22.38
C ALA A 68 -16.70 17.23 -22.29
N GLY A 69 -17.64 17.31 -21.33
CA GLY A 69 -18.48 16.20 -20.87
C GLY A 69 -19.14 15.37 -21.98
N ARG A 70 -19.77 16.03 -22.95
CA ARG A 70 -20.36 15.35 -24.10
C ARG A 70 -19.32 14.55 -24.89
N THR A 71 -18.19 15.16 -25.24
CA THR A 71 -17.15 14.52 -26.06
C THR A 71 -16.62 13.25 -25.39
N GLU A 72 -16.34 13.29 -24.09
CA GLU A 72 -15.81 12.13 -23.36
C GLU A 72 -16.84 11.01 -23.23
N VAL A 73 -18.10 11.34 -22.92
CA VAL A 73 -19.21 10.37 -22.87
C VAL A 73 -19.45 9.74 -24.23
N GLU A 74 -19.41 10.52 -25.31
CA GLU A 74 -19.52 10.00 -26.67
C GLU A 74 -18.39 9.02 -27.02
N MET A 75 -17.16 9.34 -26.63
CA MET A 75 -16.01 8.47 -26.83
C MET A 75 -16.18 7.13 -26.11
N ALA A 76 -16.58 7.16 -24.83
CA ALA A 76 -16.83 5.97 -24.04
C ALA A 76 -17.99 5.13 -24.61
N ALA A 77 -19.11 5.76 -24.97
CA ALA A 77 -20.27 5.08 -25.54
C ALA A 77 -19.94 4.43 -26.89
N LYS A 78 -19.31 5.16 -27.81
CA LYS A 78 -18.89 4.64 -29.12
C LYS A 78 -17.83 3.53 -29.00
N ALA A 79 -17.06 3.51 -27.92
CA ALA A 79 -16.13 2.42 -27.62
C ALA A 79 -16.82 1.17 -27.06
N GLY A 80 -18.07 1.29 -26.58
CA GLY A 80 -18.88 0.18 -26.09
C GLY A 80 -19.04 0.14 -24.57
N ALA A 81 -18.80 1.24 -23.85
CA ALA A 81 -19.12 1.32 -22.43
C ALA A 81 -20.65 1.29 -22.18
N ASN A 82 -21.09 0.78 -21.03
CA ASN A 82 -22.48 0.89 -20.58
C ASN A 82 -22.67 2.04 -19.59
N ILE A 83 -21.59 2.42 -18.89
CA ILE A 83 -21.58 3.47 -17.88
C ILE A 83 -20.34 4.33 -18.11
N ALA A 84 -20.47 5.65 -18.02
CA ALA A 84 -19.34 6.58 -17.99
C ALA A 84 -19.30 7.35 -16.68
N VAL A 85 -18.10 7.58 -16.15
CA VAL A 85 -17.87 8.28 -14.88
C VAL A 85 -17.49 9.74 -15.13
N VAL A 86 -18.21 10.66 -14.49
CA VAL A 86 -17.89 12.10 -14.42
C VAL A 86 -17.62 12.48 -12.97
N MET A 87 -16.70 13.42 -12.74
CA MET A 87 -16.39 13.87 -11.37
C MET A 87 -17.49 14.80 -10.85
N GLY A 88 -17.90 14.60 -9.59
CA GLY A 88 -18.85 15.48 -8.89
C GLY A 88 -18.34 16.91 -8.67
N HIS A 89 -17.02 17.10 -8.76
CA HIS A 89 -16.36 18.41 -8.72
C HIS A 89 -16.25 19.10 -10.10
N ALA A 90 -16.67 18.44 -11.18
CA ALA A 90 -16.73 19.08 -12.48
C ALA A 90 -17.77 20.22 -12.45
N PRO A 91 -17.65 21.24 -13.32
CA PRO A 91 -18.68 22.27 -13.45
C PRO A 91 -20.06 21.65 -13.69
N ASP A 92 -21.11 22.23 -13.10
CA ASP A 92 -22.51 21.79 -13.29
C ASP A 92 -22.88 21.61 -14.76
N SER A 93 -22.40 22.52 -15.63
CA SER A 93 -22.60 22.43 -17.08
C SER A 93 -21.98 21.17 -17.67
N THR A 94 -20.78 20.79 -17.24
CA THR A 94 -20.12 19.54 -17.64
C THR A 94 -20.92 18.33 -17.22
N ILE A 95 -21.36 18.27 -15.96
CA ILE A 95 -22.15 17.13 -15.45
C ILE A 95 -23.46 16.99 -16.23
N ARG A 96 -24.15 18.10 -16.51
CA ARG A 96 -25.38 18.10 -17.30
C ARG A 96 -25.14 17.64 -18.74
N GLU A 97 -24.07 18.10 -19.39
CA GLU A 97 -23.69 17.62 -20.73
C GLU A 97 -23.39 16.13 -20.75
N CYS A 98 -22.72 15.59 -19.71
CA CYS A 98 -22.50 14.14 -19.59
C CYS A 98 -23.84 13.39 -19.50
N ILE A 99 -24.75 13.85 -18.64
CA ILE A 99 -26.07 13.23 -18.45
C ILE A 99 -26.88 13.26 -19.75
N GLU A 100 -26.90 14.39 -20.46
CA GLU A 100 -27.60 14.51 -21.73
C GLU A 100 -26.99 13.61 -22.81
N ALA A 101 -25.66 13.57 -22.92
CA ALA A 101 -24.96 12.67 -23.83
C ALA A 101 -25.24 11.20 -23.51
N GLY A 102 -25.28 10.83 -22.23
CA GLY A 102 -25.62 9.47 -21.79
C GLY A 102 -26.99 9.04 -22.30
N ARG A 103 -28.00 9.90 -22.17
CA ARG A 103 -29.35 9.65 -22.73
C ARG A 103 -29.34 9.49 -24.24
N ASN A 104 -28.61 10.34 -24.95
CA ASN A 104 -28.55 10.31 -26.42
C ASN A 104 -27.91 9.02 -26.96
N TYR A 105 -26.93 8.48 -26.23
CA TYR A 105 -26.21 7.27 -26.63
C TYR A 105 -26.71 5.98 -25.95
N GLY A 106 -27.66 6.09 -25.03
CA GLY A 106 -28.23 4.95 -24.30
C GLY A 106 -27.26 4.34 -23.27
N ILE A 107 -26.36 5.15 -22.70
CA ILE A 107 -25.46 4.72 -21.62
C ILE A 107 -25.79 5.48 -20.33
N LYS A 108 -25.44 4.88 -19.19
CA LYS A 108 -25.69 5.46 -17.87
C LYS A 108 -24.55 6.37 -17.43
N ILE A 109 -24.84 7.33 -16.58
CA ILE A 109 -23.84 8.25 -16.01
C ILE A 109 -23.71 8.03 -14.50
N CYS A 110 -22.47 7.81 -14.07
CA CYS A 110 -22.09 7.76 -12.66
C CYS A 110 -21.34 9.04 -12.30
N VAL A 111 -21.77 9.72 -11.24
CA VAL A 111 -21.10 10.92 -10.73
C VAL A 111 -20.25 10.56 -9.52
N ASP A 112 -18.93 10.66 -9.64
CA ASP A 112 -17.95 10.23 -8.64
C ASP A 112 -17.45 11.39 -7.77
N PHE A 113 -17.62 11.24 -6.46
CA PHE A 113 -17.15 12.17 -5.45
C PHE A 113 -15.92 11.61 -4.73
N MET A 114 -14.80 12.32 -4.88
CA MET A 114 -13.55 12.01 -4.21
C MET A 114 -13.32 13.01 -3.07
N ASN A 115 -13.51 12.57 -1.83
CA ASN A 115 -13.28 13.37 -0.61
C ASN A 115 -13.92 14.78 -0.63
N ASP A 116 -15.14 14.88 -1.17
CA ASP A 116 -15.85 16.15 -1.30
C ASP A 116 -16.53 16.57 0.01
N SER A 117 -16.06 17.68 0.59
CA SER A 117 -16.67 18.32 1.76
C SER A 117 -18.08 18.85 1.48
N LYS A 118 -18.40 19.17 0.22
CA LYS A 118 -19.63 19.82 -0.26
C LYS A 118 -20.60 18.90 -0.98
N ILE A 119 -20.38 17.58 -0.94
CA ILE A 119 -21.27 16.58 -1.55
C ILE A 119 -22.75 16.83 -1.23
N ASP A 120 -23.03 17.24 0.01
CA ASP A 120 -24.37 17.51 0.54
C ASP A 120 -25.13 18.62 -0.21
N GLU A 121 -24.41 19.59 -0.78
CA GLU A 121 -25.00 20.74 -1.48
C GLU A 121 -25.42 20.38 -2.91
N HIS A 122 -24.71 19.44 -3.54
CA HIS A 122 -24.84 19.14 -4.97
C HIS A 122 -25.61 17.85 -5.28
N ILE A 123 -25.59 16.87 -4.38
CA ILE A 123 -26.08 15.53 -4.65
C ILE A 123 -27.57 15.46 -5.06
N THR A 124 -28.41 16.29 -4.43
CA THR A 124 -29.84 16.40 -4.76
C THR A 124 -30.05 17.00 -6.15
N ASN A 125 -29.19 17.92 -6.58
CA ASN A 125 -29.28 18.51 -7.92
C ASN A 125 -28.82 17.52 -8.99
N ILE A 126 -27.77 16.74 -8.71
CA ILE A 126 -27.27 15.68 -9.59
C ILE A 126 -28.35 14.62 -9.84
N GLU A 127 -29.05 14.19 -8.78
CA GLU A 127 -30.21 13.30 -8.93
C GLU A 127 -31.31 13.94 -9.79
N LYS A 128 -31.65 15.22 -9.55
CA LYS A 128 -32.65 15.95 -10.34
C LYS A 128 -32.27 16.11 -11.81
N TRP A 129 -30.99 16.33 -12.11
CA TRP A 129 -30.51 16.40 -13.49
C TRP A 129 -30.59 15.04 -14.17
N GLY A 130 -30.66 13.96 -13.39
CA GLY A 130 -30.94 12.59 -13.83
C GLY A 130 -29.70 11.75 -14.05
N ALA A 131 -28.71 11.88 -13.16
CA ALA A 131 -27.65 10.89 -13.03
C ALA A 131 -28.21 9.52 -12.61
N ASP A 132 -27.59 8.44 -13.08
CA ASP A 132 -28.03 7.08 -12.78
C ASP A 132 -27.42 6.54 -11.48
N TYR A 133 -26.20 6.96 -11.17
CA TYR A 133 -25.44 6.50 -10.00
C TYR A 133 -24.66 7.65 -9.37
N ILE A 134 -24.45 7.53 -8.06
CA ILE A 134 -23.46 8.33 -7.32
C ILE A 134 -22.36 7.39 -6.85
N ALA A 135 -21.11 7.72 -7.11
CA ALA A 135 -19.96 7.04 -6.54
C ALA A 135 -19.35 7.87 -5.41
N VAL A 136 -18.95 7.18 -4.35
CA VAL A 136 -18.15 7.70 -3.25
C VAL A 136 -16.81 6.99 -3.28
N HIS A 137 -15.73 7.75 -3.39
CA HIS A 137 -14.41 7.23 -3.59
C HIS A 137 -13.42 7.87 -2.60
N THR A 138 -12.79 7.04 -1.77
CA THR A 138 -11.62 7.47 -1.00
C THR A 138 -10.38 7.37 -1.89
N ALA A 139 -9.67 8.48 -2.14
CA ALA A 139 -8.46 8.48 -2.97
C ALA A 139 -7.42 7.48 -2.46
N ILE A 140 -6.57 6.95 -3.36
CA ILE A 140 -5.53 5.98 -2.98
C ILE A 140 -4.59 6.57 -1.92
N ASP A 141 -4.19 7.83 -2.08
CA ASP A 141 -3.30 8.52 -1.13
C ASP A 141 -3.96 8.63 0.25
N ASP A 142 -5.23 9.02 0.31
CA ASP A 142 -5.98 9.12 1.56
C ASP A 142 -6.23 7.73 2.20
N GLN A 143 -6.41 6.68 1.40
CA GLN A 143 -6.44 5.31 1.92
C GLN A 143 -5.11 4.93 2.60
N MET A 144 -3.95 5.44 2.15
CA MET A 144 -2.67 5.15 2.80
C MET A 144 -2.55 5.82 4.18
N HIS A 145 -3.33 6.87 4.41
CA HIS A 145 -3.54 7.50 5.72
C HIS A 145 -4.65 6.85 6.56
N GLY A 146 -5.23 5.73 6.09
CA GLY A 146 -6.28 4.99 6.81
C GLY A 146 -7.70 5.54 6.64
N GLU A 147 -7.92 6.52 5.75
CA GLU A 147 -9.24 7.06 5.48
C GLU A 147 -10.16 6.01 4.81
N THR A 148 -11.46 6.10 5.09
CA THR A 148 -12.46 5.14 4.61
C THR A 148 -13.70 5.83 4.03
N PRO A 149 -14.43 5.20 3.10
CA PRO A 149 -15.59 5.82 2.47
C PRO A 149 -16.84 5.86 3.36
N PHE A 150 -16.80 5.24 4.55
CA PHE A 150 -17.97 5.05 5.42
C PHE A 150 -18.61 6.35 5.88
N ASN A 151 -17.81 7.32 6.29
CA ASN A 151 -18.31 8.60 6.79
C ASN A 151 -19.09 9.34 5.70
N MET A 152 -18.61 9.31 4.45
CA MET A 152 -19.29 9.94 3.33
C MET A 152 -20.56 9.18 2.96
N LEU A 153 -20.51 7.86 2.90
CA LEU A 153 -21.67 7.02 2.61
C LEU A 153 -22.84 7.26 3.59
N GLN A 154 -22.55 7.35 4.90
CA GLN A 154 -23.57 7.65 5.91
C GLN A 154 -24.19 9.05 5.73
N ARG A 155 -23.40 10.04 5.32
CA ARG A 155 -23.89 11.42 5.07
C ARG A 155 -24.86 11.50 3.90
N ILE A 156 -24.65 10.70 2.86
CA ILE A 156 -25.42 10.79 1.62
C ILE A 156 -26.52 9.75 1.46
N GLY A 157 -26.42 8.60 2.12
CA GLY A 157 -27.31 7.46 1.90
C GLY A 157 -28.80 7.75 2.11
N SER A 158 -29.14 8.73 2.96
CA SER A 158 -30.51 9.15 3.22
C SER A 158 -31.01 10.30 2.33
N LYS A 159 -30.13 10.91 1.53
CA LYS A 159 -30.42 12.14 0.77
C LYS A 159 -30.81 11.90 -0.68
N VAL A 160 -30.49 10.73 -1.22
CA VAL A 160 -30.78 10.34 -2.61
C VAL A 160 -31.44 8.98 -2.68
N LYS A 161 -32.17 8.75 -3.77
CA LYS A 161 -32.87 7.49 -4.07
C LYS A 161 -32.14 6.68 -5.13
N ILE A 162 -31.30 7.32 -5.94
CA ILE A 162 -30.48 6.62 -6.93
C ILE A 162 -29.40 5.74 -6.25
N PRO A 163 -29.00 4.61 -6.86
CA PRO A 163 -28.07 3.67 -6.24
C PRO A 163 -26.68 4.30 -6.02
N ILE A 164 -26.08 4.00 -4.87
CA ILE A 164 -24.75 4.47 -4.49
C ILE A 164 -23.71 3.37 -4.72
N ALA A 165 -22.65 3.73 -5.43
CA ALA A 165 -21.43 2.95 -5.60
C ALA A 165 -20.35 3.42 -4.62
N VAL A 166 -19.55 2.50 -4.09
CA VAL A 166 -18.53 2.82 -3.09
C VAL A 166 -17.20 2.18 -3.46
N ALA A 167 -16.14 2.99 -3.47
CA ALA A 167 -14.76 2.60 -3.69
C ALA A 167 -13.88 3.10 -2.54
N GLY A 168 -12.82 2.34 -2.24
CA GLY A 168 -11.79 2.75 -1.28
C GLY A 168 -11.50 1.67 -0.25
N GLY A 169 -10.41 0.93 -0.42
CA GLY A 169 -9.94 -0.07 0.55
C GLY A 169 -10.88 -1.25 0.80
N ILE A 170 -11.85 -1.53 -0.09
CA ILE A 170 -12.81 -2.63 0.10
C ILE A 170 -12.12 -3.99 -0.08
N ASN A 171 -12.36 -4.89 0.87
CA ASN A 171 -11.87 -6.26 0.92
C ASN A 171 -12.93 -7.19 1.56
N SER A 172 -12.59 -8.47 1.73
CA SER A 172 -13.51 -9.49 2.25
C SER A 172 -13.93 -9.34 3.71
N GLU A 173 -13.26 -8.47 4.49
CA GLU A 173 -13.62 -8.20 5.88
C GLU A 173 -14.56 -7.02 6.03
N ASN A 174 -14.37 -5.97 5.24
CA ASN A 174 -15.11 -4.71 5.37
C ASN A 174 -16.24 -4.54 4.34
N VAL A 175 -16.34 -5.40 3.31
CA VAL A 175 -17.39 -5.26 2.27
C VAL A 175 -18.80 -5.30 2.85
N LEU A 176 -19.03 -6.05 3.92
CA LEU A 176 -20.32 -6.08 4.60
C LEU A 176 -20.65 -4.77 5.29
N ASP A 177 -19.65 -4.07 5.83
CA ASP A 177 -19.87 -2.76 6.42
C ASP A 177 -20.31 -1.78 5.35
N THR A 178 -19.77 -1.91 4.13
CA THR A 178 -20.11 -1.05 2.99
C THR A 178 -21.53 -1.31 2.52
N VAL A 179 -21.93 -2.58 2.43
CA VAL A 179 -23.29 -2.98 2.07
C VAL A 179 -24.30 -2.53 3.15
N ASN A 180 -24.01 -2.77 4.42
CA ASN A 180 -24.88 -2.41 5.54
C ASN A 180 -25.08 -0.89 5.67
N ALA A 181 -24.11 -0.11 5.23
CA ALA A 181 -24.20 1.34 5.18
C ALA A 181 -24.98 1.87 3.95
N GLY A 182 -25.51 0.99 3.09
CA GLY A 182 -26.45 1.34 2.02
C GLY A 182 -25.88 1.30 0.60
N ALA A 183 -24.66 0.79 0.41
CA ALA A 183 -24.09 0.65 -0.93
C ALA A 183 -24.87 -0.36 -1.77
N SER A 184 -25.22 0.04 -2.99
CA SER A 184 -25.83 -0.83 -4.00
C SER A 184 -24.80 -1.45 -4.94
N VAL A 185 -23.66 -0.77 -5.10
CA VAL A 185 -22.50 -1.24 -5.86
C VAL A 185 -21.26 -1.15 -4.98
N VAL A 186 -20.49 -2.22 -4.90
CA VAL A 186 -19.19 -2.24 -4.23
C VAL A 186 -18.10 -2.32 -5.29
N ILE A 187 -17.23 -1.33 -5.31
CA ILE A 187 -16.13 -1.21 -6.27
C ILE A 187 -14.86 -1.74 -5.59
N VAL A 188 -14.35 -2.86 -6.09
CA VAL A 188 -13.19 -3.56 -5.50
C VAL A 188 -12.04 -3.56 -6.50
N GLY A 189 -10.96 -2.86 -6.15
CA GLY A 189 -9.73 -2.78 -6.93
C GLY A 189 -8.62 -3.68 -6.37
N GLY A 190 -7.78 -3.13 -5.49
CA GLY A 190 -6.55 -3.76 -4.99
C GLY A 190 -6.71 -5.18 -4.46
N TYR A 191 -7.78 -5.45 -3.70
CA TYR A 191 -8.04 -6.79 -3.15
C TYR A 191 -8.15 -7.87 -4.24
N ILE A 192 -8.76 -7.57 -5.39
CA ILE A 192 -8.90 -8.51 -6.50
C ILE A 192 -7.68 -8.45 -7.42
N THR A 193 -7.28 -7.24 -7.84
CA THR A 193 -6.25 -7.03 -8.86
C THR A 193 -4.83 -7.41 -8.40
N LYS A 194 -4.54 -7.34 -7.09
CA LYS A 194 -3.25 -7.73 -6.50
C LYS A 194 -3.30 -9.12 -5.86
N SER A 195 -4.45 -9.79 -5.87
CA SER A 195 -4.56 -11.16 -5.37
C SER A 195 -3.89 -12.14 -6.31
N LYS A 196 -3.18 -13.12 -5.75
CA LYS A 196 -2.55 -14.22 -6.51
C LYS A 196 -3.53 -14.93 -7.46
N ASN A 197 -4.81 -15.00 -7.07
CA ASN A 197 -5.89 -15.52 -7.89
C ASN A 197 -7.11 -14.58 -7.78
N ALA A 198 -7.41 -13.86 -8.86
CA ALA A 198 -8.47 -12.85 -8.85
C ALA A 198 -9.87 -13.49 -8.81
N LYS A 199 -10.02 -14.71 -9.33
CA LYS A 199 -11.26 -15.49 -9.24
C LYS A 199 -11.62 -15.78 -7.79
N VAL A 200 -10.69 -16.36 -7.03
CA VAL A 200 -10.91 -16.68 -5.61
C VAL A 200 -11.17 -15.42 -4.78
N ALA A 201 -10.49 -14.32 -5.09
CA ALA A 201 -10.74 -13.04 -4.44
C ALA A 201 -12.15 -12.49 -4.73
N ALA A 202 -12.59 -12.53 -5.99
CA ALA A 202 -13.96 -12.12 -6.36
C ALA A 202 -15.02 -13.04 -5.72
N GLU A 203 -14.81 -14.37 -5.73
CA GLU A 203 -15.68 -15.34 -5.06
C GLU A 203 -15.79 -15.04 -3.56
N SER A 204 -14.67 -14.70 -2.92
CA SER A 204 -14.63 -14.33 -1.51
C SER A 204 -15.51 -13.12 -1.22
N ILE A 205 -15.47 -12.07 -2.05
CA ILE A 205 -16.37 -10.92 -1.89
C ILE A 205 -17.84 -11.32 -2.05
N LYS A 206 -18.18 -12.07 -3.11
CA LYS A 206 -19.57 -12.50 -3.35
C LYS A 206 -20.08 -13.42 -2.24
N ASN A 207 -19.25 -14.33 -1.74
CA ASN A 207 -19.59 -15.22 -0.64
C ASN A 207 -19.79 -14.42 0.65
N ALA A 208 -18.92 -13.45 0.96
CA ALA A 208 -19.08 -12.59 2.13
C ALA A 208 -20.44 -11.88 2.13
N ILE A 209 -20.83 -11.30 0.99
CA ILE A 209 -22.13 -10.63 0.80
C ILE A 209 -23.29 -11.64 0.88
N ARG A 210 -23.22 -12.75 0.15
CA ARG A 210 -24.31 -13.75 0.07
C ARG A 210 -24.57 -14.43 1.41
N GLU A 211 -23.51 -14.76 2.14
CA GLU A 211 -23.56 -15.49 3.40
C GLU A 211 -23.65 -14.56 4.61
N ASN A 212 -23.61 -13.25 4.39
CA ASN A 212 -23.60 -12.22 5.42
C ASN A 212 -22.54 -12.50 6.50
N ARG A 213 -21.34 -12.90 6.06
CA ARG A 213 -20.21 -13.28 6.93
C ARG A 213 -18.92 -12.58 6.50
N ARG A 214 -18.20 -11.99 7.46
CA ARG A 214 -16.85 -11.46 7.25
C ARG A 214 -15.85 -12.59 7.03
N ILE A 215 -15.00 -12.46 6.01
CA ILE A 215 -13.96 -13.44 5.69
C ILE A 215 -12.60 -12.80 5.95
N CYS A 216 -11.84 -13.38 6.88
CA CYS A 216 -10.57 -12.83 7.34
C CYS A 216 -9.50 -12.84 6.23
N THR A 217 -8.72 -11.76 6.12
CA THR A 217 -7.56 -11.59 5.23
C THR A 217 -6.37 -10.98 6.00
N THR A 218 -5.17 -11.41 5.65
CA THR A 218 -3.90 -10.90 6.23
C THR A 218 -3.23 -9.82 5.39
N LEU A 219 -3.74 -9.58 4.18
CA LEU A 219 -3.30 -8.61 3.18
C LEU A 219 -4.48 -7.70 2.80
N PHE A 220 -4.19 -6.62 2.05
CA PHE A 220 -5.14 -5.65 1.51
C PHE A 220 -5.87 -4.85 2.59
N LYS A 221 -5.15 -4.57 3.68
CA LYS A 221 -5.62 -3.81 4.84
C LYS A 221 -4.69 -2.64 5.10
N ARG A 222 -5.26 -1.55 5.61
CA ARG A 222 -4.50 -0.41 6.08
C ARG A 222 -4.19 -0.60 7.55
N VAL A 223 -2.92 -0.40 7.87
CA VAL A 223 -2.31 -0.64 9.16
C VAL A 223 -2.54 0.59 10.03
N THR A 224 -2.98 0.39 11.27
CA THR A 224 -3.03 1.46 12.28
C THR A 224 -1.68 1.60 12.99
N PRO A 225 -1.41 2.72 13.69
CA PRO A 225 -0.16 2.90 14.44
C PRO A 225 0.19 1.74 15.40
N GLU A 226 -0.81 1.07 15.96
CA GLU A 226 -0.65 -0.08 16.86
C GLU A 226 -0.22 -1.36 16.14
N GLU A 227 -0.54 -1.48 14.85
CA GLU A 227 -0.30 -2.66 14.02
C GLU A 227 1.02 -2.59 13.22
N VAL A 228 1.73 -1.44 13.27
CA VAL A 228 2.97 -1.17 12.52
C VAL A 228 4.00 -2.29 12.69
N ARG A 229 4.21 -2.77 13.93
CA ARG A 229 5.17 -3.85 14.21
C ARG A 229 4.84 -5.12 13.45
N ASP A 230 3.59 -5.55 13.50
CA ASP A 230 3.14 -6.82 12.90
C ASP A 230 3.16 -6.76 11.38
N ALA A 231 2.92 -5.58 10.80
CA ALA A 231 3.06 -5.35 9.38
C ALA A 231 4.53 -5.31 8.93
N LEU A 232 5.41 -4.61 9.66
CA LEU A 232 6.86 -4.59 9.37
C LEU A 232 7.51 -5.98 9.43
N MET A 233 6.98 -6.90 10.25
CA MET A 233 7.43 -8.29 10.26
C MET A 233 7.22 -9.02 8.93
N LYS A 234 6.28 -8.57 8.08
CA LYS A 234 5.97 -9.17 6.77
C LYS A 234 6.77 -8.55 5.61
N LEU A 235 7.35 -7.38 5.82
CA LEU A 235 7.97 -6.56 4.77
C LEU A 235 9.48 -6.75 4.72
N SER A 236 10.08 -6.71 3.53
CA SER A 236 11.54 -6.54 3.40
C SER A 236 11.93 -5.06 3.42
N THR A 237 13.22 -4.77 3.62
CA THR A 237 13.78 -3.43 3.43
C THR A 237 13.54 -2.93 2.00
N ALA A 238 13.66 -3.80 1.00
CA ALA A 238 13.36 -3.50 -0.40
C ALA A 238 11.89 -3.09 -0.61
N ASN A 239 10.93 -3.77 0.02
CA ASN A 239 9.52 -3.37 -0.07
C ASN A 239 9.27 -1.98 0.53
N ILE A 240 9.92 -1.66 1.66
CA ILE A 240 9.83 -0.31 2.27
C ILE A 240 10.44 0.75 1.35
N SER A 241 11.64 0.50 0.80
CA SER A 241 12.30 1.38 -0.17
C SER A 241 11.38 1.66 -1.36
N ASP A 242 10.95 0.61 -2.06
CA ASP A 242 10.18 0.76 -3.30
C ASP A 242 8.81 1.39 -3.06
N GLY A 243 8.14 1.04 -1.96
CA GLY A 243 6.88 1.66 -1.55
C GLY A 243 7.03 3.14 -1.24
N SER A 244 8.15 3.54 -0.63
CA SER A 244 8.44 4.93 -0.23
C SER A 244 9.18 5.70 -1.33
N HIS A 245 8.82 5.49 -2.60
CA HIS A 245 9.44 6.13 -3.76
C HIS A 245 10.96 5.91 -3.91
N ARG A 246 11.43 4.69 -3.59
CA ARG A 246 12.85 4.30 -3.60
C ARG A 246 13.65 5.05 -2.54
N ALA A 247 13.08 5.15 -1.34
CA ALA A 247 13.72 5.80 -0.20
C ALA A 247 15.07 5.15 0.11
N GLU A 248 16.07 5.98 0.42
CA GLU A 248 17.40 5.51 0.75
C GLU A 248 17.43 4.83 2.13
N GLY A 249 18.11 3.69 2.20
CA GLY A 249 18.42 2.99 3.45
C GLY A 249 19.82 3.29 3.96
N ILE A 250 20.11 2.82 5.17
CA ILE A 250 21.48 2.85 5.71
C ILE A 250 22.28 1.76 5.02
N THR A 251 23.29 2.18 4.27
CA THR A 251 24.27 1.30 3.62
C THR A 251 25.60 1.30 4.38
N GLY A 252 26.46 0.30 4.10
CA GLY A 252 27.79 0.19 4.72
C GLY A 252 27.81 -0.36 6.14
N LEU A 253 26.66 -0.80 6.66
CA LEU A 253 26.54 -1.64 7.85
C LEU A 253 26.07 -3.03 7.41
N TYR A 254 26.74 -4.07 7.87
CA TYR A 254 26.49 -5.43 7.42
C TYR A 254 25.94 -6.29 8.55
N PRO A 255 25.00 -7.20 8.26
CA PRO A 255 24.50 -8.13 9.25
C PRO A 255 25.61 -9.11 9.62
N ILE A 256 25.67 -9.50 10.89
CA ILE A 256 26.71 -10.43 11.34
C ILE A 256 26.43 -11.88 10.90
N TYR A 257 25.21 -12.22 10.45
CA TYR A 257 24.83 -13.49 9.86
C TYR A 257 23.69 -13.31 8.83
N THR A 258 23.46 -14.30 7.97
CA THR A 258 22.43 -14.29 6.90
C THR A 258 21.05 -14.73 7.38
N ASN A 259 20.00 -14.37 6.65
CA ASN A 259 18.59 -14.56 6.99
C ASN A 259 18.21 -13.84 8.29
N MET A 260 18.83 -12.69 8.54
CA MET A 260 18.59 -11.91 9.75
C MET A 260 17.33 -11.06 9.60
N LYS A 261 16.58 -10.89 10.69
CA LYS A 261 15.48 -9.91 10.77
C LYS A 261 15.64 -9.08 12.04
N LEU A 262 15.87 -7.79 11.87
CA LEU A 262 15.95 -6.81 12.95
C LEU A 262 14.74 -5.88 12.84
N LEU A 263 13.99 -5.72 13.93
CA LEU A 263 12.82 -4.85 13.98
C LEU A 263 12.57 -4.34 15.41
N GLY A 264 12.36 -3.04 15.54
CA GLY A 264 12.11 -2.36 16.82
C GLY A 264 12.27 -0.84 16.72
N ASN A 265 12.00 -0.15 17.83
CA ASN A 265 12.14 1.29 17.95
C ASN A 265 13.59 1.66 18.35
N ALA A 266 14.11 2.74 17.80
CA ALA A 266 15.48 3.17 18.01
C ALA A 266 15.69 3.80 19.39
N VAL A 267 16.61 3.23 20.16
CA VAL A 267 17.32 3.91 21.25
C VAL A 267 18.65 4.37 20.68
N THR A 268 18.74 5.66 20.35
CA THR A 268 19.91 6.20 19.68
C THR A 268 21.03 6.52 20.66
N VAL A 269 22.26 6.25 20.26
CA VAL A 269 23.46 6.49 21.05
C VAL A 269 24.51 7.15 20.17
N ARG A 270 25.07 8.26 20.63
CA ARG A 270 26.27 8.86 20.03
C ARG A 270 27.41 8.70 21.01
N THR A 271 28.53 8.14 20.57
CA THR A 271 29.72 7.94 21.41
C THR A 271 30.99 8.18 20.63
N TYR A 272 32.10 8.40 21.34
CA TYR A 272 33.42 8.45 20.71
C TYR A 272 33.87 7.04 20.28
N PRO A 273 34.69 6.92 19.23
CA PRO A 273 35.27 5.64 18.85
C PRO A 273 35.96 4.91 20.02
N GLY A 274 35.56 3.66 20.26
CA GLY A 274 36.05 2.83 21.35
C GLY A 274 35.46 3.13 22.73
N ASP A 275 34.69 4.19 22.92
CA ASP A 275 34.01 4.44 24.20
C ASP A 275 32.70 3.66 24.29
N TRP A 276 32.73 2.56 25.04
CA TRP A 276 31.58 1.65 25.20
C TRP A 276 30.69 1.99 26.39
N ALA A 277 30.98 3.04 27.16
CA ALA A 277 30.18 3.39 28.34
C ALA A 277 28.71 3.69 27.99
N LYS A 278 28.46 4.59 27.03
CA LYS A 278 27.09 4.92 26.58
C LYS A 278 26.38 3.79 25.86
N PRO A 279 27.04 3.01 24.97
CA PRO A 279 26.48 1.77 24.44
C PRO A 279 25.95 0.80 25.49
N VAL A 280 26.70 0.56 26.56
CA VAL A 280 26.27 -0.35 27.64
C VAL A 280 25.17 0.28 28.50
N GLU A 281 25.30 1.56 28.87
CA GLU A 281 24.27 2.31 29.62
C GLU A 281 22.92 2.35 28.86
N ALA A 282 22.94 2.36 27.53
CA ALA A 282 21.72 2.34 26.72
C ALA A 282 20.88 1.06 26.91
N ILE A 283 21.50 -0.05 27.32
CA ILE A 283 20.78 -1.30 27.67
C ILE A 283 19.90 -1.08 28.90
N ASP A 284 20.33 -0.24 29.84
CA ASP A 284 19.55 0.06 31.03
C ASP A 284 18.32 0.91 30.71
N ILE A 285 18.43 1.78 29.71
CA ILE A 285 17.39 2.71 29.26
C ILE A 285 16.39 2.05 28.31
N ALA A 286 16.87 1.14 27.45
CA ALA A 286 16.05 0.46 26.45
C ALA A 286 14.96 -0.41 27.08
N LYS A 287 13.82 -0.47 26.39
CA LYS A 287 12.66 -1.27 26.76
C LYS A 287 12.62 -2.58 25.97
N GLU A 288 11.80 -3.51 26.44
CA GLU A 288 11.49 -4.74 25.70
C GLU A 288 11.01 -4.38 24.29
N GLY A 289 11.65 -4.95 23.27
CA GLY A 289 11.27 -4.68 21.88
C GLY A 289 12.07 -3.58 21.16
N ASP A 290 12.93 -2.83 21.84
CA ASP A 290 13.75 -1.76 21.26
C ASP A 290 14.99 -2.30 20.52
N ILE A 291 15.61 -1.43 19.72
CA ILE A 291 16.92 -1.62 19.08
C ILE A 291 17.85 -0.49 19.53
N ILE A 292 19.06 -0.84 19.94
CA ILE A 292 20.08 0.17 20.22
C ILE A 292 20.80 0.53 18.92
N VAL A 293 20.81 1.82 18.56
CA VAL A 293 21.45 2.33 17.34
C VAL A 293 22.60 3.24 17.72
N ILE A 294 23.83 2.80 17.45
CA ILE A 294 25.06 3.42 17.94
C ILE A 294 25.80 4.08 16.78
N ASP A 295 26.00 5.39 16.88
CA ASP A 295 26.98 6.11 16.10
C ASP A 295 28.28 6.29 16.91
N ALA A 296 29.30 5.49 16.56
CA ALA A 296 30.64 5.54 17.12
C ALA A 296 31.66 6.05 16.09
N GLY A 297 31.21 6.85 15.12
CA GLY A 297 32.08 7.46 14.09
C GLY A 297 32.54 6.51 12.98
N GLY A 298 32.01 5.29 12.92
CA GLY A 298 32.28 4.37 11.81
C GLY A 298 33.70 3.80 11.76
N THR A 299 34.40 3.80 12.89
CA THR A 299 35.75 3.26 13.06
C THR A 299 35.84 2.44 14.35
N GLY A 300 36.96 1.75 14.57
CA GLY A 300 37.29 1.11 15.84
C GLY A 300 37.91 2.06 16.87
N PRO A 301 38.20 1.58 18.09
CA PRO A 301 38.01 0.21 18.59
C PRO A 301 36.54 -0.20 18.76
N ALA A 302 36.29 -1.50 18.99
CA ALA A 302 34.95 -2.05 19.19
C ALA A 302 34.26 -1.49 20.44
N VAL A 303 32.96 -1.20 20.29
CA VAL A 303 32.10 -0.64 21.34
C VAL A 303 31.03 -1.62 21.85
N TRP A 304 30.97 -2.82 21.26
CA TRP A 304 30.00 -3.85 21.60
C TRP A 304 30.62 -5.24 21.48
N GLY A 305 30.23 -6.16 22.35
CA GLY A 305 30.71 -7.54 22.41
C GLY A 305 29.70 -8.47 23.08
N GLU A 306 30.15 -9.69 23.43
CA GLU A 306 29.26 -10.75 23.90
C GLU A 306 28.51 -10.40 25.20
N LEU A 307 29.19 -9.79 26.17
CA LEU A 307 28.58 -9.47 27.47
C LEU A 307 27.44 -8.46 27.35
N ALA A 308 27.64 -7.42 26.53
CA ALA A 308 26.58 -6.45 26.23
C ALA A 308 25.40 -7.12 25.52
N THR A 309 25.67 -8.07 24.62
CA THR A 309 24.62 -8.88 23.98
C THR A 309 23.83 -9.72 24.99
N HIS A 310 24.48 -10.37 25.96
CA HIS A 310 23.76 -11.12 27.01
C HIS A 310 22.85 -10.21 27.83
N SER A 311 23.34 -9.03 28.22
CA SER A 311 22.52 -8.03 28.93
C SER A 311 21.33 -7.56 28.09
N ALA A 312 21.54 -7.34 26.79
CA ALA A 312 20.47 -6.96 25.86
C ALA A 312 19.41 -8.05 25.71
N LEU A 313 19.81 -9.33 25.63
CA LEU A 313 18.90 -10.47 25.59
C LEU A 313 18.06 -10.59 26.87
N GLN A 314 18.66 -10.37 28.05
CA GLN A 314 17.94 -10.37 29.34
C GLN A 314 16.87 -9.27 29.40
N LYS A 315 17.17 -8.09 28.82
CA LYS A 315 16.22 -6.98 28.68
C LYS A 315 15.24 -7.15 27.51
N LYS A 316 15.36 -8.24 26.74
CA LYS A 316 14.56 -8.52 25.53
C LYS A 316 14.64 -7.41 24.48
N ILE A 317 15.82 -6.79 24.36
CA ILE A 317 16.18 -5.89 23.27
C ILE A 317 16.30 -6.72 21.98
N ARG A 318 15.82 -6.19 20.86
CA ARG A 318 15.65 -6.91 19.60
C ARG A 318 16.86 -6.89 18.68
N GLY A 319 17.86 -6.08 19.00
CA GLY A 319 19.11 -6.05 18.26
C GLY A 319 19.94 -4.81 18.53
N VAL A 320 21.07 -4.72 17.81
CA VAL A 320 21.95 -3.55 17.82
C VAL A 320 22.40 -3.18 16.41
N VAL A 321 22.47 -1.89 16.11
CA VAL A 321 23.00 -1.34 14.87
C VAL A 321 24.18 -0.44 15.21
N ILE A 322 25.36 -0.69 14.63
CA ILE A 322 26.60 -0.03 15.04
C ILE A 322 27.32 0.59 13.84
N HIS A 323 27.25 1.90 13.72
CA HIS A 323 28.18 2.66 12.89
C HIS A 323 29.53 2.81 13.62
N GLY A 324 30.29 1.72 13.57
CA GLY A 324 31.53 1.52 14.33
C GLY A 324 31.91 0.05 14.29
N ALA A 325 32.70 -0.38 15.28
CA ALA A 325 33.19 -1.75 15.35
C ALA A 325 32.50 -2.61 16.44
N MET A 326 32.35 -3.90 16.17
CA MET A 326 31.90 -4.94 17.11
C MET A 326 33.00 -6.02 17.31
N ARG A 327 33.00 -6.68 18.46
CA ARG A 327 33.83 -7.86 18.74
C ARG A 327 32.99 -9.07 19.19
N ASP A 328 33.64 -10.20 19.43
CA ASP A 328 33.04 -11.45 19.93
C ASP A 328 31.93 -12.03 19.03
N VAL A 329 31.99 -11.72 17.73
CA VAL A 329 30.92 -12.04 16.76
C VAL A 329 30.63 -13.54 16.66
N ALA A 330 31.63 -14.40 16.88
CA ALA A 330 31.41 -15.86 16.89
C ALA A 330 30.40 -16.28 17.97
N GLU A 331 30.47 -15.71 19.17
CA GLU A 331 29.54 -16.00 20.26
C GLU A 331 28.19 -15.32 20.03
N ILE A 332 28.19 -14.05 19.58
CA ILE A 332 26.95 -13.32 19.27
C ILE A 332 26.11 -14.05 18.19
N ARG A 333 26.77 -14.65 17.19
CA ARG A 333 26.11 -15.49 16.18
C ARG A 333 25.42 -16.71 16.80
N LYS A 334 26.06 -17.39 17.76
CA LYS A 334 25.45 -18.56 18.44
C LYS A 334 24.21 -18.16 19.24
N LEU A 335 24.17 -16.93 19.74
CA LEU A 335 23.01 -16.37 20.46
C LEU A 335 21.85 -15.98 19.51
N ASN A 336 22.07 -15.98 18.19
CA ASN A 336 21.12 -15.48 17.19
C ASN A 336 20.61 -14.06 17.51
N PHE A 337 21.46 -13.21 18.10
CA PHE A 337 21.11 -11.83 18.41
C PHE A 337 21.31 -10.95 17.15
N PRO A 338 20.25 -10.28 16.65
CA PRO A 338 20.38 -9.47 15.45
C PRO A 338 21.33 -8.30 15.64
N ALA A 339 22.39 -8.23 14.83
CA ALA A 339 23.35 -7.15 14.90
C ALA A 339 23.85 -6.73 13.51
N PHE A 340 23.87 -5.41 13.29
CA PHE A 340 24.54 -4.80 12.14
C PHE A 340 25.75 -4.02 12.61
N THR A 341 26.86 -4.12 11.89
CA THR A 341 28.07 -3.35 12.18
C THR A 341 28.83 -3.00 10.91
N LYS A 342 29.60 -1.91 10.95
CA LYS A 342 30.49 -1.55 9.84
C LYS A 342 31.70 -2.47 9.75
N MET A 343 32.20 -2.94 10.89
CA MET A 343 33.41 -3.77 10.93
C MET A 343 33.49 -4.63 12.20
N VAL A 344 34.22 -5.73 12.09
CA VAL A 344 34.48 -6.67 13.19
C VAL A 344 35.96 -6.65 13.53
N MET A 345 36.32 -6.56 14.81
CA MET A 345 37.71 -6.57 15.26
C MET A 345 37.86 -7.07 16.70
N PRO A 346 39.06 -7.53 17.13
CA PRO A 346 39.26 -8.02 18.49
C PRO A 346 39.48 -6.91 19.54
N MET A 347 39.98 -5.74 19.12
CA MET A 347 40.30 -4.63 20.02
C MET A 347 39.03 -3.95 20.51
N ALA A 348 38.77 -3.98 21.82
CA ALA A 348 37.80 -3.09 22.45
C ALA A 348 38.47 -1.80 22.90
N GLY A 349 37.69 -0.74 23.02
CA GLY A 349 38.16 0.48 23.69
C GLY A 349 37.90 0.46 25.19
N GLU A 350 37.79 1.64 25.79
CA GLU A 350 37.68 1.85 27.24
C GLU A 350 36.39 2.62 27.57
N PRO A 351 35.77 2.39 28.74
CA PRO A 351 34.56 3.10 29.15
C PRO A 351 34.93 4.49 29.67
N LYS A 352 34.97 5.50 28.78
CA LYS A 352 35.37 6.86 29.15
C LYS A 352 34.20 7.71 29.62
N GLY A 353 32.97 7.30 29.31
CA GLY A 353 31.74 7.95 29.78
C GLY A 353 31.30 9.13 28.93
N PHE A 354 31.92 9.36 27.78
CA PHE A 354 31.54 10.43 26.87
C PHE A 354 30.40 9.98 25.93
N GLY A 355 29.64 10.95 25.44
CA GLY A 355 28.54 10.72 24.50
C GLY A 355 27.17 10.96 25.10
N GLU A 356 26.16 10.64 24.30
CA GLU A 356 24.76 11.00 24.54
C GLU A 356 23.86 9.83 24.15
N ILE A 357 22.75 9.66 24.88
CA ILE A 357 21.70 8.66 24.59
C ILE A 357 20.41 9.43 24.33
N ASN A 358 19.59 8.92 23.41
CA ASN A 358 18.34 9.53 22.95
C ASN A 358 18.53 10.93 22.33
N VAL A 359 19.59 11.10 21.55
CA VAL A 359 19.79 12.27 20.68
C VAL A 359 19.67 11.87 19.21
N PRO A 360 19.22 12.76 18.31
CA PRO A 360 19.24 12.48 16.88
C PRO A 360 20.66 12.16 16.40
N ILE A 361 20.83 11.08 15.65
CA ILE A 361 22.11 10.68 15.04
C ILE A 361 21.98 10.64 13.51
N ARG A 362 23.12 10.64 12.81
CA ARG A 362 23.14 10.55 11.34
C ARG A 362 24.12 9.48 10.88
N ILE A 363 23.61 8.43 10.25
CA ILE A 363 24.41 7.31 9.74
C ILE A 363 24.16 7.20 8.24
N SER A 364 25.22 7.16 7.43
CA SER A 364 25.14 7.06 5.97
C SER A 364 24.21 8.09 5.33
N GLY A 365 24.20 9.33 5.86
CA GLY A 365 23.34 10.41 5.38
C GLY A 365 21.92 10.41 5.95
N ILE A 366 21.45 9.29 6.52
CA ILE A 366 20.10 9.13 7.08
C ILE A 366 20.06 9.61 8.54
N GLN A 367 19.09 10.46 8.86
CA GLN A 367 18.82 10.89 10.23
C GLN A 367 17.98 9.84 10.96
N ILE A 368 18.33 9.57 12.21
CA ILE A 368 17.62 8.63 13.08
C ILE A 368 17.32 9.35 14.39
N ASN A 369 16.05 9.46 14.73
CA ASN A 369 15.60 10.03 15.99
C ASN A 369 15.26 8.91 16.98
N PRO A 370 15.31 9.19 18.30
CA PRO A 370 14.82 8.25 19.30
C PRO A 370 13.35 7.90 19.03
N GLY A 371 13.01 6.63 19.05
CA GLY A 371 11.66 6.13 18.80
C GLY A 371 11.35 5.77 17.34
N ASP A 372 12.16 6.21 16.38
CA ASP A 372 11.99 5.83 14.96
C ASP A 372 12.05 4.31 14.80
N TRP A 373 11.31 3.76 13.83
CA TRP A 373 11.34 2.34 13.56
C TRP A 373 12.57 1.99 12.72
N ILE A 374 13.27 0.94 13.13
CA ILE A 374 14.38 0.36 12.39
C ILE A 374 13.97 -1.02 11.93
N ILE A 375 14.05 -1.26 10.64
CA ILE A 375 13.90 -2.59 10.04
C ILE A 375 15.20 -2.94 9.31
N GLY A 376 15.68 -4.17 9.51
CA GLY A 376 16.87 -4.66 8.83
C GLY A 376 16.73 -6.11 8.41
N ASP A 377 17.31 -6.41 7.25
CA ASP A 377 17.47 -7.74 6.69
C ASP A 377 18.82 -7.84 5.95
N ASP A 378 19.02 -8.87 5.14
CA ASP A 378 20.30 -9.12 4.48
C ASP A 378 20.70 -8.02 3.49
N ASP A 379 19.74 -7.22 3.00
CA ASP A 379 19.97 -6.14 2.04
C ASP A 379 20.39 -4.83 2.72
N GLY A 380 20.18 -4.70 4.03
CA GLY A 380 20.59 -3.54 4.82
C GLY A 380 19.55 -3.12 5.86
N LEU A 381 19.41 -1.80 6.02
CA LEU A 381 18.60 -1.18 7.08
C LEU A 381 17.76 -0.05 6.50
N MET A 382 16.48 0.01 6.88
CA MET A 382 15.59 1.15 6.63
C MET A 382 15.19 1.80 7.96
N VAL A 383 15.03 3.12 7.91
CA VAL A 383 14.57 3.95 9.03
C VAL A 383 13.21 4.52 8.64
N LEU A 384 12.21 4.30 9.48
CA LEU A 384 10.89 4.89 9.29
C LEU A 384 10.64 5.87 10.44
N PRO A 385 10.48 7.17 10.16
CA PRO A 385 10.11 8.14 11.19
C PRO A 385 8.85 7.70 11.93
N GLN A 386 8.83 7.84 13.25
CA GLN A 386 7.69 7.37 14.05
C GLN A 386 6.34 7.95 13.58
N SER A 387 6.33 9.21 13.14
CA SER A 387 5.15 9.92 12.65
C SER A 387 4.65 9.50 11.27
N GLU A 388 5.46 8.75 10.51
CA GLU A 388 5.16 8.34 9.12
C GLU A 388 5.16 6.82 8.95
N ALA A 389 5.40 6.07 10.03
CA ALA A 389 5.66 4.64 9.97
C ALA A 389 4.47 3.84 9.44
N ASP A 390 3.24 4.18 9.85
CA ASP A 390 2.01 3.57 9.36
C ASP A 390 1.81 3.80 7.85
N ILE A 391 2.05 5.02 7.38
CA ILE A 391 1.94 5.39 5.96
C ILE A 391 2.99 4.64 5.12
N MET A 392 4.27 4.69 5.54
CA MET A 392 5.37 3.98 4.86
C MET A 392 5.12 2.47 4.82
N VAL A 393 4.59 1.91 5.91
CA VAL A 393 4.21 0.49 5.97
C VAL A 393 3.07 0.18 5.02
N ASN A 394 2.04 1.02 4.93
CA ASN A 394 0.93 0.84 4.00
C ASN A 394 1.42 0.80 2.54
N TYR A 395 2.35 1.70 2.17
CA TYR A 395 3.01 1.65 0.86
C TYR A 395 3.86 0.39 0.67
N GLY A 396 4.62 -0.02 1.69
CA GLY A 396 5.40 -1.25 1.63
C GLY A 396 4.53 -2.50 1.43
N MET A 397 3.40 -2.60 2.14
CA MET A 397 2.42 -3.68 1.98
C MET A 397 1.82 -3.67 0.58
N ASP A 398 1.52 -2.50 0.02
CA ASP A 398 1.04 -2.35 -1.36
C ASP A 398 2.04 -2.90 -2.39
N CYS A 399 3.34 -2.62 -2.19
CA CYS A 399 4.42 -3.19 -3.00
C CYS A 399 4.50 -4.72 -2.84
N LEU A 400 4.50 -5.23 -1.61
CA LEU A 400 4.51 -6.67 -1.33
C LEU A 400 3.35 -7.40 -2.03
N GLU A 401 2.15 -6.82 -1.98
CA GLU A 401 0.95 -7.36 -2.63
C GLU A 401 1.08 -7.40 -4.16
N LYS A 402 1.55 -6.31 -4.78
CA LYS A 402 1.84 -6.25 -6.22
C LYS A 402 2.89 -7.28 -6.63
N GLU A 403 3.99 -7.38 -5.87
CA GLU A 403 5.05 -8.36 -6.12
C GLU A 403 4.54 -9.80 -5.96
N ASN A 404 3.67 -10.07 -4.99
CA ASN A 404 3.08 -11.39 -4.80
C ASN A 404 2.28 -11.83 -6.03
N ARG A 405 1.50 -10.94 -6.64
CA ARG A 405 0.81 -11.21 -7.91
C ARG A 405 1.80 -11.45 -9.04
N ILE A 406 2.76 -10.55 -9.22
CA ILE A 406 3.76 -10.65 -10.30
C ILE A 406 4.56 -11.94 -10.18
N ARG A 407 4.96 -12.33 -8.97
CA ARG A 407 5.68 -13.57 -8.69
C ARG A 407 4.84 -14.79 -9.05
N GLU A 408 3.55 -14.79 -8.72
CA GLU A 408 2.63 -15.86 -9.10
C GLU A 408 2.46 -15.93 -10.64
N GLU A 409 2.34 -14.79 -11.31
CA GLU A 409 2.26 -14.72 -12.79
C GLU A 409 3.53 -15.29 -13.45
N ILE A 410 4.71 -14.92 -12.95
CA ILE A 410 6.00 -15.46 -13.43
C ILE A 410 6.05 -16.99 -13.29
N ILE A 411 5.68 -17.52 -12.11
CA ILE A 411 5.77 -18.95 -11.81
C ILE A 411 4.73 -19.74 -12.60
N SER A 412 3.46 -19.32 -12.54
CA SER A 412 2.34 -20.04 -13.16
C SER A 412 2.40 -20.02 -14.68
N GLU A 413 2.84 -18.91 -15.30
CA GLU A 413 2.98 -18.79 -16.75
C GLU A 413 4.33 -19.28 -17.27
N LYS A 414 5.27 -19.64 -16.37
CA LYS A 414 6.69 -19.89 -16.72
C LYS A 414 7.25 -18.78 -17.61
N SER A 415 6.92 -17.54 -17.28
CA SER A 415 7.25 -16.33 -18.04
C SER A 415 8.40 -15.57 -17.40
N SER A 416 8.91 -14.55 -18.09
CA SER A 416 9.94 -13.65 -17.55
C SER A 416 9.30 -12.37 -17.01
N LEU A 417 9.91 -11.74 -16.00
CA LEU A 417 9.44 -10.45 -15.45
C LEU A 417 9.14 -9.43 -16.56
N GLY A 418 10.09 -9.23 -17.49
CA GLY A 418 9.93 -8.26 -18.58
C GLY A 418 8.72 -8.51 -19.50
N LYS A 419 8.24 -9.75 -19.62
CA LYS A 419 7.02 -10.09 -20.36
C LYS A 419 5.76 -9.89 -19.51
N VAL A 420 5.82 -10.28 -18.24
CA VAL A 420 4.68 -10.17 -17.32
C VAL A 420 4.28 -8.70 -17.14
N ILE A 421 5.25 -7.82 -16.91
CA ILE A 421 5.03 -6.37 -16.71
C ILE A 421 5.27 -5.52 -17.97
N ASP A 422 5.40 -6.18 -19.13
CA ASP A 422 5.59 -5.56 -20.46
C ASP A 422 6.61 -4.41 -20.48
N VAL A 423 7.83 -4.66 -20.00
CA VAL A 423 8.88 -3.61 -19.86
C VAL A 423 9.23 -2.97 -21.21
N LEU A 424 9.15 -3.74 -22.30
CA LEU A 424 9.54 -3.29 -23.63
C LEU A 424 8.66 -2.15 -24.16
N LYS A 425 7.43 -1.97 -23.64
CA LYS A 425 6.57 -0.86 -24.03
C LYS A 425 7.16 0.52 -23.67
N TRP A 426 8.07 0.55 -22.69
CA TRP A 426 8.74 1.76 -22.23
C TRP A 426 10.08 2.02 -22.96
N GLU A 427 10.51 1.13 -23.84
CA GLU A 427 11.70 1.38 -24.65
C GLU A 427 11.44 2.55 -25.59
N LYS A 428 12.26 3.60 -25.45
CA LYS A 428 12.26 4.71 -26.41
C LYS A 428 12.80 4.17 -27.74
N ARG A 429 11.94 4.16 -28.76
CA ARG A 429 12.29 3.80 -30.14
C ARG A 429 12.79 4.98 -30.93
#